data_AF-A0A2D5VA01-F1
#
_entry.id   AF-A0A2D5VA01-F1
#
_cell.length_a   1.000
_cell.length_b   1.000
_cell.length_c   1.000
_cell.angle_alpha   90.00
_cell.angle_beta   90.00
_cell.angle_gamma   90.00
#
_symmetry.space_group_name_H-M   'P 1'
#
loop_
_entity.id
_entity.type
_entity.pdbx_description
1 polymer ?
#
loop_
_entity_poly.entity_id
_entity_poly.type
_entity_poly.pdbx_seq_one_letter_code
_entity_poly.pdbx_strand_id
1 'polypeptide(L)'
;MALLILLLLNTGHAQGQRGGCEIHPALASPATNQKCGMSGSARRSNSSSAGKSSTSSGVGRQSAPRGGKLSAPWLELPSLYIFSLGIGPVFQLSPADNNIYGLRINVGYGTNEEVWGLDLGTINSATRLYGLQLGGWNKIGEVIGLQVGLANSTTSAYGFQLGGWNYIEQITGLQNGLFNSASAVSGLQLGGGNTAAEVLGLQLGGVNEAREVLGLQLSFWNIAEKINGLQLGLLTPGVGLGLLPSLWNEAGQTTGQMGVRNVADHAYFFQIGAVNTATVAAYGFQISPIYNRARELYGIQIGLINVVTRSLNGLQIGLLNISRGSGGLTYAPLINLGF
;
A
#
# COMPACT_ATOMS: atom_id res chain seq x y z
N MET A 1 24.30 30.12 4.94
CA MET A 1 23.14 30.41 5.83
C MET A 1 22.26 31.57 5.36
N ALA A 2 22.76 32.62 4.70
CA ALA A 2 21.91 33.73 4.24
C ALA A 2 21.05 33.42 2.98
N LEU A 3 21.44 32.45 2.16
CA LEU A 3 20.72 32.14 0.90
C LEU A 3 19.47 31.27 1.10
N LEU A 4 19.33 30.60 2.26
CA LEU A 4 18.17 29.75 2.57
C LEU A 4 16.96 30.56 3.07
N ILE A 5 17.17 31.81 3.47
CA ILE A 5 16.12 32.68 4.02
C ILE A 5 15.32 33.37 2.89
N LEU A 6 15.92 33.62 1.72
CA LEU A 6 15.23 34.31 0.62
C LEU A 6 14.22 33.41 -0.13
N LEU A 7 14.38 32.09 -0.10
CA LEU A 7 13.46 31.14 -0.73
C LEU A 7 12.18 30.89 0.10
N LEU A 8 12.17 31.29 1.38
CA LEU A 8 11.03 31.14 2.29
C LEU A 8 9.95 32.24 2.14
N LEU A 9 10.16 33.25 1.28
CA LEU A 9 9.29 34.43 1.17
C LEU A 9 8.61 34.62 -0.19
N ASN A 10 8.83 33.75 -1.19
CA ASN A 10 8.27 33.96 -2.52
C ASN A 10 7.09 33.02 -2.81
N THR A 11 5.89 33.44 -2.40
CA THR A 11 4.62 32.79 -2.78
C THR A 11 4.12 33.35 -4.11
N GLY A 12 4.48 32.70 -5.22
CA GLY A 12 3.80 32.87 -6.50
C GLY A 12 2.52 32.04 -6.53
N HIS A 13 1.37 32.67 -6.37
CA HIS A 13 0.07 32.06 -6.59
C HIS A 13 -0.07 31.58 -8.04
N ALA A 14 -0.34 30.29 -8.23
CA ALA A 14 -0.88 29.76 -9.48
C ALA A 14 -2.25 29.10 -9.18
N GLN A 15 -3.34 29.84 -9.43
CA GLN A 15 -4.68 29.29 -9.51
C GLN A 15 -4.80 28.47 -10.81
N GLY A 16 -4.92 27.15 -10.68
CA GLY A 16 -5.31 26.25 -11.77
C GLY A 16 -6.75 25.79 -11.57
N GLN A 17 -7.65 26.27 -12.42
CA GLN A 17 -9.04 25.82 -12.51
C GLN A 17 -9.12 24.30 -12.75
N ARG A 18 -9.96 23.59 -11.98
CA ARG A 18 -10.46 22.26 -12.37
C ARG A 18 -11.98 22.28 -12.31
N GLY A 19 -12.59 22.03 -13.47
CA GLY A 19 -14.03 21.89 -13.65
C GLY A 19 -14.56 20.68 -12.89
N GLY A 20 -15.70 20.87 -12.23
CA GLY A 20 -16.39 19.83 -11.48
C GLY A 20 -17.13 18.85 -12.39
N CYS A 21 -17.23 17.61 -11.91
CA CYS A 21 -18.35 16.72 -12.21
C CYS A 21 -19.01 16.40 -10.87
N GLU A 22 -20.19 16.97 -10.65
CA GLU A 22 -21.09 16.58 -9.59
C GLU A 22 -21.75 15.25 -9.95
N ILE A 23 -21.88 14.34 -8.97
CA ILE A 23 -22.74 13.17 -9.09
C ILE A 23 -23.65 13.16 -7.86
N HIS A 24 -24.93 13.43 -8.09
CA HIS A 24 -25.99 13.27 -7.08
C HIS A 24 -26.34 11.79 -6.89
N PRO A 25 -26.77 11.36 -5.68
CA PRO A 25 -26.97 9.96 -5.36
C PRO A 25 -28.42 9.53 -5.66
N ALA A 26 -28.62 8.43 -6.38
CA ALA A 26 -29.90 7.72 -6.37
C ALA A 26 -29.82 6.28 -6.93
N LEU A 27 -30.22 5.35 -6.06
CA LEU A 27 -30.92 4.08 -6.29
C LEU A 27 -30.20 2.83 -6.83
N ALA A 28 -30.63 1.74 -6.19
CA ALA A 28 -30.13 0.37 -6.16
C ALA A 28 -30.44 -0.51 -7.39
N SER A 29 -29.67 -1.61 -7.44
CA SER A 29 -29.91 -2.95 -8.01
C SER A 29 -29.17 -3.36 -9.30
N PRO A 30 -28.81 -4.66 -9.42
CA PRO A 30 -27.62 -5.11 -10.15
C PRO A 30 -27.95 -5.65 -11.54
N ALA A 31 -26.88 -5.80 -12.33
CA ALA A 31 -26.79 -6.43 -13.64
C ALA A 31 -27.20 -5.56 -14.83
N THR A 32 -26.23 -4.83 -15.40
CA THR A 32 -26.12 -4.73 -16.86
C THR A 32 -24.69 -4.41 -17.29
N ASN A 33 -24.13 -5.28 -18.13
CA ASN A 33 -22.91 -5.03 -18.89
C ASN A 33 -23.01 -3.70 -19.67
N GLN A 34 -22.22 -2.69 -19.32
CA GLN A 34 -21.96 -1.57 -20.21
C GLN A 34 -20.60 -1.74 -20.88
N LYS A 35 -20.66 -2.23 -22.12
CA LYS A 35 -19.57 -2.10 -23.10
C LYS A 35 -19.45 -0.62 -23.48
N CYS A 36 -18.33 0.00 -23.13
CA CYS A 36 -17.92 1.26 -23.76
C CYS A 36 -17.61 1.00 -25.24
N GLY A 37 -18.41 1.59 -26.12
CA GLY A 37 -18.23 1.52 -27.56
C GLY A 37 -17.07 2.39 -28.01
N MET A 38 -16.09 1.78 -28.68
CA MET A 38 -15.21 2.48 -29.61
C MET A 38 -15.57 2.08 -31.03
N SER A 39 -15.87 3.09 -31.83
CA SER A 39 -16.18 3.02 -33.25
C SER A 39 -14.92 2.75 -34.07
N GLY A 40 -15.00 1.82 -35.04
CA GLY A 40 -14.24 1.90 -36.29
C GLY A 40 -13.42 0.67 -36.70
N SER A 41 -13.75 0.12 -37.87
CA SER A 41 -12.97 -0.79 -38.73
C SER A 41 -13.06 -2.30 -38.45
N ALA A 42 -13.86 -2.98 -39.28
CA ALA A 42 -13.91 -4.43 -39.43
C ALA A 42 -13.25 -4.86 -40.75
N ARG A 43 -12.57 -6.02 -40.78
CA ARG A 43 -12.68 -6.99 -41.88
C ARG A 43 -12.08 -8.38 -41.58
N ARG A 44 -12.92 -9.40 -41.88
CA ARG A 44 -12.66 -10.82 -42.24
C ARG A 44 -12.16 -11.70 -41.08
N SER A 45 -12.61 -12.94 -40.88
CA SER A 45 -13.24 -13.96 -41.75
C SER A 45 -13.90 -15.08 -40.92
N ASN A 46 -14.96 -15.70 -41.48
CA ASN A 46 -15.33 -17.15 -41.55
C ASN A 46 -14.85 -18.11 -40.44
N SER A 47 -15.56 -19.14 -39.99
CA SER A 47 -16.82 -19.80 -40.37
C SER A 47 -17.03 -21.03 -39.46
N SER A 48 -18.30 -21.36 -39.16
CA SER A 48 -18.92 -22.71 -39.03
C SER A 48 -18.04 -23.93 -38.66
N SER A 49 -18.41 -24.84 -37.74
CA SER A 49 -19.65 -25.63 -37.72
C SER A 49 -19.60 -26.63 -36.54
N ALA A 50 -20.76 -26.96 -35.98
CA ALA A 50 -20.96 -28.01 -35.00
C ALA A 50 -22.19 -28.86 -35.40
N GLY A 51 -22.08 -30.17 -35.22
CA GLY A 51 -23.16 -31.17 -35.31
C GLY A 51 -22.55 -32.54 -35.66
N LYS A 52 -23.04 -33.70 -35.20
CA LYS A 52 -24.09 -34.11 -34.26
C LYS A 52 -23.93 -35.64 -34.11
N SER A 53 -24.18 -36.17 -32.91
CA SER A 53 -24.69 -37.51 -32.51
C SER A 53 -24.77 -38.70 -33.49
N SER A 54 -24.45 -39.92 -33.00
CA SER A 54 -25.35 -41.09 -33.08
C SER A 54 -24.93 -42.26 -32.17
N THR A 55 -25.95 -42.95 -31.64
CA THR A 55 -25.96 -44.15 -30.78
C THR A 55 -26.38 -45.39 -31.58
N SER A 56 -25.85 -46.58 -31.28
CA SER A 56 -26.54 -47.86 -31.52
C SER A 56 -26.04 -48.99 -30.60
N SER A 57 -26.95 -49.93 -30.34
CA SER A 57 -26.98 -50.99 -29.34
C SER A 57 -26.79 -52.39 -29.94
N GLY A 58 -26.16 -53.33 -29.21
CA GLY A 58 -26.12 -54.76 -29.56
C GLY A 58 -25.57 -55.64 -28.42
N VAL A 59 -26.28 -56.74 -28.11
CA VAL A 59 -26.00 -57.72 -27.04
C VAL A 59 -25.55 -59.06 -27.62
N GLY A 60 -24.50 -59.68 -27.03
CA GLY A 60 -24.37 -61.14 -26.92
C GLY A 60 -23.07 -61.82 -27.38
N ARG A 61 -22.21 -62.22 -26.43
CA ARG A 61 -21.58 -63.56 -26.22
C ARG A 61 -20.19 -63.47 -25.56
N GLN A 62 -20.01 -64.23 -24.48
CA GLN A 62 -18.80 -64.37 -23.69
C GLN A 62 -17.78 -65.33 -24.35
N SER A 63 -16.50 -64.94 -24.33
CA SER A 63 -15.34 -65.84 -24.36
C SER A 63 -14.16 -65.15 -23.66
N ALA A 64 -13.65 -65.75 -22.57
CA ALA A 64 -12.46 -65.31 -21.82
C ALA A 64 -11.19 -66.02 -22.33
N PRO A 65 -9.96 -65.64 -21.92
CA PRO A 65 -9.44 -64.32 -21.61
C PRO A 65 -8.20 -63.98 -22.50
N ARG A 66 -7.99 -62.71 -22.86
CA ARG A 66 -6.67 -62.22 -23.27
C ARG A 66 -6.28 -61.09 -22.33
N GLY A 67 -5.05 -61.17 -21.82
CA GLY A 67 -4.53 -60.41 -20.68
C GLY A 67 -4.98 -58.96 -20.64
N GLY A 68 -5.92 -58.68 -19.73
CA GLY A 68 -6.22 -57.33 -19.30
C GLY A 68 -5.10 -56.88 -18.37
N LYS A 69 -4.31 -55.90 -18.82
CA LYS A 69 -3.50 -55.07 -17.93
C LYS A 69 -4.43 -54.57 -16.83
N LEU A 70 -4.02 -54.75 -15.58
CA LEU A 70 -4.65 -54.13 -14.42
C LEU A 70 -4.63 -52.61 -14.63
N SER A 71 -5.72 -52.05 -15.13
CA SER A 71 -5.98 -50.62 -15.07
C SER A 71 -6.40 -50.32 -13.63
N ALA A 72 -5.44 -49.92 -12.80
CA ALA A 72 -5.73 -49.25 -11.54
C ALA A 72 -5.98 -47.77 -11.86
N PRO A 73 -7.23 -47.26 -11.82
CA PRO A 73 -7.55 -45.88 -12.22
C PRO A 73 -7.20 -44.84 -11.14
N TRP A 74 -6.46 -45.22 -10.10
CA TRP A 74 -6.31 -44.42 -8.88
C TRP A 74 -4.88 -44.33 -8.35
N LEU A 75 -3.88 -44.54 -9.20
CA LEU A 75 -2.50 -44.24 -8.82
C LEU A 75 -1.63 -43.95 -10.04
N GLU A 76 -2.05 -43.00 -10.87
CA GLU A 76 -1.08 -42.19 -11.60
C GLU A 76 -0.38 -41.31 -10.56
N LEU A 77 0.76 -41.78 -10.04
CA LEU A 77 1.65 -40.89 -9.31
C LEU A 77 2.08 -39.81 -10.30
N PRO A 78 1.75 -38.52 -10.10
CA PRO A 78 2.38 -37.47 -10.90
C PRO A 78 3.88 -37.66 -10.79
N SER A 79 4.57 -37.54 -11.92
CA SER A 79 6.00 -37.82 -12.09
C SER A 79 6.80 -37.34 -10.87
N LEU A 80 7.37 -38.30 -10.11
CA LEU A 80 7.85 -38.07 -8.76
C LEU A 80 9.28 -37.51 -8.77
N TYR A 81 9.46 -36.30 -9.29
CA TYR A 81 10.75 -35.62 -9.27
C TYR A 81 11.03 -35.05 -7.87
N ILE A 82 11.68 -35.84 -7.02
CA ILE A 82 12.13 -35.37 -5.69
C ILE A 82 13.33 -34.42 -5.81
N PHE A 83 14.07 -34.54 -6.91
CA PHE A 83 15.25 -33.76 -7.24
C PHE A 83 15.19 -33.29 -8.68
N SER A 84 15.54 -32.02 -8.93
CA SER A 84 15.69 -31.47 -10.28
C SER A 84 16.99 -30.67 -10.39
N LEU A 85 17.75 -30.94 -11.45
CA LEU A 85 18.92 -30.18 -11.84
C LEU A 85 18.69 -29.55 -13.22
N GLY A 86 18.99 -28.27 -13.37
CA GLY A 86 18.87 -27.56 -14.65
C GLY A 86 20.07 -26.68 -14.98
N ILE A 87 20.47 -26.63 -16.25
CA ILE A 87 21.38 -25.63 -16.82
C ILE A 87 20.64 -24.92 -17.96
N GLY A 88 20.06 -23.75 -17.66
CA GLY A 88 19.22 -22.99 -18.57
C GLY A 88 17.95 -23.74 -19.00
N PRO A 89 17.16 -23.16 -19.92
CA PRO A 89 15.92 -23.78 -20.39
C PRO A 89 16.13 -25.02 -21.28
N VAL A 90 17.39 -25.33 -21.62
CA VAL A 90 17.74 -26.38 -22.60
C VAL A 90 18.02 -27.73 -21.94
N PHE A 91 18.67 -27.71 -20.77
CA PHE A 91 19.03 -28.94 -20.04
C PHE A 91 18.36 -28.91 -18.67
N GLN A 92 17.15 -29.47 -18.57
CA GLN A 92 16.44 -29.63 -17.29
C GLN A 92 16.07 -31.10 -17.08
N LEU A 93 16.46 -31.68 -15.95
CA LEU A 93 16.17 -33.10 -15.62
C LEU A 93 14.68 -33.36 -15.45
N SER A 94 13.95 -32.39 -14.89
CA SER A 94 12.49 -32.39 -14.83
C SER A 94 11.96 -31.49 -15.93
N PRO A 95 11.05 -31.94 -16.80
CA PRO A 95 10.32 -31.07 -17.72
C PRO A 95 9.60 -29.90 -17.03
N ALA A 96 9.32 -28.85 -17.79
CA ALA A 96 8.81 -27.56 -17.31
C ALA A 96 7.37 -27.58 -16.76
N ASP A 97 6.61 -28.59 -17.18
CA ASP A 97 5.22 -28.89 -16.84
C ASP A 97 5.11 -29.85 -15.64
N ASN A 98 6.23 -30.30 -15.08
CA ASN A 98 6.21 -31.23 -13.94
C ASN A 98 6.41 -30.51 -12.60
N ASN A 99 5.85 -31.14 -11.57
CA ASN A 99 6.02 -30.76 -10.18
C ASN A 99 7.34 -31.31 -9.61
N ILE A 100 7.93 -30.57 -8.67
CA ILE A 100 9.09 -31.01 -7.90
C ILE A 100 8.73 -31.08 -6.43
N TYR A 101 9.08 -32.20 -5.79
CA TYR A 101 8.80 -32.45 -4.37
C TYR A 101 10.10 -32.73 -3.62
N GLY A 102 10.83 -31.68 -3.24
CA GLY A 102 12.06 -31.79 -2.46
C GLY A 102 13.03 -30.67 -2.78
N LEU A 103 13.97 -30.91 -3.68
CA LEU A 103 15.06 -30.00 -4.00
C LEU A 103 15.13 -29.70 -5.49
N ARG A 104 15.00 -28.42 -5.85
CA ARG A 104 15.32 -27.90 -7.18
C ARG A 104 16.63 -27.12 -7.14
N ILE A 105 17.58 -27.46 -8.00
CA ILE A 105 18.79 -26.69 -8.24
C ILE A 105 18.83 -26.34 -9.73
N ASN A 106 18.96 -25.06 -10.08
CA ASN A 106 19.16 -24.65 -11.46
C ASN A 106 20.23 -23.57 -11.60
N VAL A 107 20.97 -23.63 -12.71
CA VAL A 107 21.96 -22.63 -13.11
C VAL A 107 21.47 -22.03 -14.42
N GLY A 108 21.22 -20.73 -14.46
CA GLY A 108 20.60 -20.05 -15.60
C GLY A 108 19.10 -19.86 -15.40
N TYR A 109 18.28 -20.84 -15.79
CA TYR A 109 16.82 -20.73 -15.80
C TYR A 109 16.18 -22.07 -15.43
N GLY A 110 15.34 -22.10 -14.40
CA GLY A 110 14.54 -23.26 -14.02
C GLY A 110 13.05 -22.94 -14.10
N THR A 111 12.27 -23.78 -14.80
CA THR A 111 10.81 -23.61 -14.93
C THR A 111 10.10 -24.88 -14.50
N ASN A 112 9.08 -24.78 -13.66
CA ASN A 112 8.25 -25.93 -13.23
C ASN A 112 6.82 -25.46 -12.97
N GLU A 113 5.87 -26.37 -12.90
CA GLU A 113 4.51 -26.00 -12.52
C GLU A 113 4.46 -25.70 -11.00
N GLU A 114 4.85 -26.68 -10.19
CA GLU A 114 4.94 -26.53 -8.73
C GLU A 114 6.30 -26.95 -8.18
N VAL A 115 6.73 -26.27 -7.12
CA VAL A 115 7.89 -26.68 -6.33
C VAL A 115 7.51 -26.73 -4.85
N TRP A 116 7.61 -27.91 -4.26
CA TRP A 116 7.43 -28.16 -2.84
C TRP A 116 8.79 -28.45 -2.22
N GLY A 117 9.25 -27.60 -1.30
CA GLY A 117 10.54 -27.77 -0.61
C GLY A 117 11.52 -26.62 -0.85
N LEU A 118 12.75 -26.95 -1.25
CA LEU A 118 13.84 -25.99 -1.43
C LEU A 118 14.12 -25.75 -2.91
N ASP A 119 14.09 -24.49 -3.32
CA ASP A 119 14.33 -24.05 -4.68
C ASP A 119 15.53 -23.10 -4.75
N LEU A 120 16.61 -23.56 -5.38
CA LEU A 120 17.86 -22.83 -5.53
C LEU A 120 18.14 -22.57 -7.00
N GLY A 121 18.34 -21.31 -7.37
CA GLY A 121 18.80 -21.03 -8.74
C GLY A 121 19.02 -19.58 -9.07
N THR A 122 19.57 -19.30 -10.25
CA THR A 122 19.78 -17.91 -10.68
C THR A 122 18.49 -17.25 -11.15
N ILE A 123 17.66 -17.98 -11.90
CA ILE A 123 16.34 -17.53 -12.35
C ILE A 123 15.34 -18.66 -12.10
N ASN A 124 14.44 -18.45 -11.15
CA ASN A 124 13.43 -19.42 -10.77
C ASN A 124 12.07 -18.99 -11.29
N SER A 125 11.44 -19.83 -12.11
CA SER A 125 10.08 -19.64 -12.61
C SER A 125 9.20 -20.81 -12.16
N ALA A 126 8.03 -20.52 -11.60
CA ALA A 126 7.04 -21.54 -11.28
C ALA A 126 5.63 -20.96 -11.15
N THR A 127 4.60 -21.79 -11.31
CA THR A 127 3.22 -21.37 -11.00
C THR A 127 3.03 -21.26 -9.51
N ARG A 128 3.50 -22.26 -8.74
CA ARG A 128 3.39 -22.30 -7.27
C ARG A 128 4.68 -22.74 -6.60
N LEU A 129 4.97 -22.14 -5.46
CA LEU A 129 6.06 -22.52 -4.56
C LEU A 129 5.52 -22.71 -3.15
N TYR A 130 5.79 -23.88 -2.57
CA TYR A 130 5.51 -24.20 -1.17
C TYR A 130 6.82 -24.53 -0.48
N GLY A 131 7.44 -23.55 0.18
CA GLY A 131 8.70 -23.75 0.91
C GLY A 131 9.67 -22.57 0.86
N LEU A 132 10.95 -22.87 0.64
CA LEU A 132 12.04 -21.91 0.66
C LEU A 132 12.61 -21.74 -0.74
N GLN A 133 12.78 -20.50 -1.19
CA GLN A 133 13.40 -20.19 -2.47
C GLN A 133 14.52 -19.18 -2.31
N LEU A 134 15.67 -19.51 -2.88
CA LEU A 134 16.82 -18.62 -2.99
C LEU A 134 17.16 -18.45 -4.47
N GLY A 135 17.17 -17.21 -4.97
CA GLY A 135 17.66 -16.98 -6.31
C GLY A 135 17.99 -15.56 -6.68
N GLY A 136 18.58 -15.38 -7.87
CA GLY A 136 18.86 -14.03 -8.38
C GLY A 136 17.55 -13.32 -8.75
N TRP A 137 16.78 -13.95 -9.62
CA TRP A 137 15.45 -13.50 -10.04
C TRP A 137 14.42 -14.60 -9.78
N ASN A 138 13.41 -14.30 -8.98
CA ASN A 138 12.32 -15.22 -8.70
C ASN A 138 11.03 -14.68 -9.34
N LYS A 139 10.42 -15.46 -10.23
CA LYS A 139 9.13 -15.15 -10.87
C LYS A 139 8.14 -16.27 -10.61
N ILE A 140 7.30 -16.10 -9.60
CA ILE A 140 6.41 -17.17 -9.12
C ILE A 140 4.96 -16.67 -9.13
N GLY A 141 3.99 -17.48 -9.54
CA GLY A 141 2.58 -17.08 -9.42
C GLY A 141 2.16 -16.94 -7.95
N GLU A 142 2.19 -18.05 -7.22
CA GLU A 142 1.81 -18.14 -5.82
C GLU A 142 2.96 -18.65 -4.95
N VAL A 143 3.22 -17.98 -3.83
CA VAL A 143 4.25 -18.37 -2.86
C VAL A 143 3.63 -18.59 -1.49
N ILE A 144 3.84 -19.77 -0.92
CA ILE A 144 3.62 -20.04 0.50
C ILE A 144 4.97 -20.40 1.12
N GLY A 145 5.57 -19.45 1.86
CA GLY A 145 6.86 -19.65 2.52
C GLY A 145 7.81 -18.46 2.42
N LEU A 146 9.11 -18.73 2.23
CA LEU A 146 10.16 -17.72 2.20
C LEU A 146 10.77 -17.64 0.81
N GLN A 147 10.85 -16.44 0.27
CA GLN A 147 11.50 -16.14 -0.98
C GLN A 147 12.61 -15.11 -0.75
N VAL A 148 13.83 -15.44 -1.15
CA VAL A 148 15.00 -14.57 -1.08
C VAL A 148 15.57 -14.39 -2.47
N GLY A 149 15.77 -13.14 -2.90
CA GLY A 149 16.47 -12.89 -4.15
C GLY A 149 16.77 -11.44 -4.46
N LEU A 150 17.57 -11.15 -5.49
CA LEU A 150 17.83 -9.76 -5.88
C LEU A 150 16.56 -9.10 -6.41
N ALA A 151 15.76 -9.85 -7.16
CA ALA A 151 14.45 -9.45 -7.65
C ALA A 151 13.42 -10.57 -7.42
N ASN A 152 12.29 -10.22 -6.83
CA ASN A 152 11.16 -11.10 -6.59
C ASN A 152 9.93 -10.51 -7.30
N SER A 153 9.28 -11.31 -8.14
CA SER A 153 8.06 -10.96 -8.87
C SER A 153 7.03 -12.04 -8.59
N THR A 154 5.93 -11.68 -7.95
CA THR A 154 4.92 -12.65 -7.52
C THR A 154 3.51 -12.13 -7.71
N THR A 155 2.53 -12.98 -7.95
CA THR A 155 1.12 -12.54 -7.99
C THR A 155 0.55 -12.54 -6.58
N SER A 156 0.67 -13.65 -5.85
CA SER A 156 0.17 -13.76 -4.47
C SER A 156 1.17 -14.45 -3.56
N ALA A 157 1.33 -13.97 -2.33
CA ALA A 157 2.19 -14.62 -1.35
C ALA A 157 1.58 -14.64 0.05
N TYR A 158 1.75 -15.79 0.71
CA TYR A 158 1.61 -15.96 2.14
C TYR A 158 2.98 -16.29 2.73
N GLY A 159 3.64 -15.30 3.35
CA GLY A 159 4.96 -15.50 3.95
C GLY A 159 5.91 -14.31 3.81
N PHE A 160 7.18 -14.59 3.51
CA PHE A 160 8.28 -13.62 3.60
C PHE A 160 8.96 -13.45 2.24
N GLN A 161 9.12 -12.20 1.79
CA GLN A 161 9.91 -11.84 0.61
C GLN A 161 11.08 -10.95 1.02
N LEU A 162 12.30 -11.42 0.80
CA LEU A 162 13.53 -10.70 1.07
C LEU A 162 14.25 -10.42 -0.25
N GLY A 163 14.59 -9.17 -0.53
CA GLY A 163 15.31 -8.88 -1.78
C GLY A 163 15.71 -7.44 -2.04
N GLY A 164 16.33 -7.19 -3.19
CA GLY A 164 16.59 -5.81 -3.64
C GLY A 164 15.29 -5.15 -4.09
N TRP A 165 14.61 -5.80 -5.03
CA TRP A 165 13.28 -5.44 -5.52
C TRP A 165 12.27 -6.53 -5.21
N ASN A 166 11.17 -6.17 -4.58
CA ASN A 166 10.01 -7.04 -4.41
C ASN A 166 8.81 -6.42 -5.13
N TYR A 167 8.23 -7.14 -6.07
CA TYR A 167 7.00 -6.78 -6.77
C TYR A 167 5.96 -7.87 -6.54
N ILE A 168 4.82 -7.50 -5.97
CA ILE A 168 3.72 -8.42 -5.73
C ILE A 168 2.37 -7.79 -6.06
N GLU A 169 1.34 -8.57 -6.39
CA GLU A 169 -0.01 -8.01 -6.38
C GLU A 169 -0.58 -8.04 -4.97
N GLN A 170 -0.61 -9.21 -4.32
CA GLN A 170 -1.19 -9.38 -2.99
C GLN A 170 -0.25 -10.14 -2.06
N ILE A 171 0.01 -9.59 -0.87
CA ILE A 171 0.80 -10.28 0.15
C ILE A 171 0.14 -10.27 1.51
N THR A 172 0.13 -11.43 2.15
CA THR A 172 -0.06 -11.55 3.59
C THR A 172 1.24 -12.00 4.23
N GLY A 173 1.90 -11.13 4.99
CA GLY A 173 3.19 -11.44 5.61
C GLY A 173 4.17 -10.27 5.58
N LEU A 174 5.43 -10.51 5.24
CA LEU A 174 6.51 -9.51 5.31
C LEU A 174 7.22 -9.36 3.98
N GLN A 175 7.45 -8.11 3.59
CA GLN A 175 8.38 -7.75 2.51
C GLN A 175 9.52 -6.93 3.07
N ASN A 176 10.75 -7.35 2.79
CA ASN A 176 11.94 -6.59 3.08
C ASN A 176 12.77 -6.42 1.81
N GLY A 177 13.10 -5.17 1.50
CA GLY A 177 13.99 -4.88 0.39
C GLY A 177 14.28 -3.41 0.18
N LEU A 178 15.18 -3.08 -0.76
CA LEU A 178 15.43 -1.68 -1.08
C LEU A 178 14.18 -1.01 -1.64
N PHE A 179 13.44 -1.73 -2.49
CA PHE A 179 12.17 -1.29 -3.05
C PHE A 179 11.13 -2.40 -2.95
N ASN A 180 9.99 -2.09 -2.33
CA ASN A 180 8.83 -2.97 -2.22
C ASN A 180 7.65 -2.33 -2.96
N SER A 181 7.02 -3.07 -3.86
CA SER A 181 5.83 -2.66 -4.59
C SER A 181 4.75 -3.74 -4.47
N ALA A 182 3.56 -3.32 -4.04
CA ALA A 182 2.42 -4.19 -3.86
C ALA A 182 1.13 -3.53 -4.37
N SER A 183 0.09 -4.29 -4.71
CA SER A 183 -1.26 -3.71 -4.82
C SER A 183 -1.96 -3.74 -3.47
N ALA A 184 -1.97 -4.89 -2.79
CA ALA A 184 -2.54 -5.06 -1.45
C ALA A 184 -1.54 -5.73 -0.51
N VAL A 185 -1.40 -5.16 0.69
CA VAL A 185 -0.48 -5.63 1.73
C VAL A 185 -1.26 -5.87 3.00
N SER A 186 -1.21 -7.09 3.53
CA SER A 186 -1.65 -7.43 4.87
C SER A 186 -0.44 -7.88 5.69
N GLY A 187 0.26 -6.94 6.32
CA GLY A 187 1.44 -7.24 7.14
C GLY A 187 2.49 -6.14 7.15
N LEU A 188 3.77 -6.49 6.95
CA LEU A 188 4.91 -5.59 7.15
C LEU A 188 5.65 -5.31 5.84
N GLN A 189 5.97 -4.05 5.57
CA GLN A 189 6.91 -3.67 4.50
C GLN A 189 8.08 -2.88 5.08
N LEU A 190 9.30 -3.33 4.81
CA LEU A 190 10.53 -2.78 5.34
C LEU A 190 11.47 -2.44 4.17
N GLY A 191 11.81 -1.18 3.95
CA GLY A 191 12.66 -0.86 2.82
C GLY A 191 13.11 0.58 2.62
N GLY A 192 13.89 0.83 1.58
CA GLY A 192 14.23 2.20 1.18
C GLY A 192 13.00 2.94 0.66
N GLY A 193 12.23 2.28 -0.22
CA GLY A 193 10.94 2.74 -0.73
C GLY A 193 9.88 1.64 -0.64
N ASN A 194 8.70 1.97 -0.14
CA ASN A 194 7.53 1.08 -0.10
C ASN A 194 6.37 1.74 -0.85
N THR A 195 5.81 1.05 -1.84
CA THR A 195 4.66 1.52 -2.63
C THR A 195 3.54 0.48 -2.57
N ALA A 196 2.32 0.88 -2.19
CA ALA A 196 1.18 -0.03 -2.15
C ALA A 196 -0.17 0.67 -2.43
N ALA A 197 -1.13 0.06 -3.11
CA ALA A 197 -2.45 0.69 -3.20
C ALA A 197 -3.18 0.61 -1.84
N GLU A 198 -3.20 -0.56 -1.22
CA GLU A 198 -3.89 -0.80 0.06
C GLU A 198 -2.94 -1.46 1.06
N VAL A 199 -2.89 -0.91 2.27
CA VAL A 199 -2.01 -1.37 3.34
C VAL A 199 -2.81 -1.62 4.61
N LEU A 200 -2.89 -2.88 5.01
CA LEU A 200 -3.31 -3.31 6.34
C LEU A 200 -2.07 -3.77 7.11
N GLY A 201 -1.50 -2.91 7.94
CA GLY A 201 -0.32 -3.24 8.74
C GLY A 201 0.70 -2.12 8.84
N LEU A 202 1.99 -2.41 8.70
CA LEU A 202 3.05 -1.46 9.00
C LEU A 202 4.06 -1.32 7.85
N GLN A 203 4.37 -0.07 7.47
CA GLN A 203 5.45 0.24 6.53
C GLN A 203 6.55 1.04 7.21
N LEU A 204 7.79 0.56 7.15
CA LEU A 204 8.99 1.29 7.56
C LEU A 204 9.87 1.54 6.35
N GLY A 205 10.27 2.79 6.14
CA GLY A 205 11.25 3.05 5.11
C GLY A 205 11.80 4.45 5.02
N GLY A 206 12.50 4.74 3.93
CA GLY A 206 12.88 6.11 3.57
C GLY A 206 11.68 6.86 2.99
N VAL A 207 10.97 6.21 2.07
CA VAL A 207 9.75 6.71 1.43
C VAL A 207 8.66 5.64 1.54
N ASN A 208 7.46 6.05 1.97
CA ASN A 208 6.26 5.22 1.92
C ASN A 208 5.21 5.93 1.07
N GLU A 209 4.63 5.23 0.10
CA GLU A 209 3.56 5.72 -0.76
C GLU A 209 2.40 4.73 -0.75
N ALA A 210 1.22 5.16 -0.36
CA ALA A 210 0.03 4.32 -0.47
C ALA A 210 -1.27 5.05 -0.75
N ARG A 211 -2.25 4.42 -1.40
CA ARG A 211 -3.57 5.05 -1.59
C ARG A 211 -4.38 5.03 -0.28
N GLU A 212 -4.53 3.85 0.32
CA GLU A 212 -5.26 3.64 1.57
C GLU A 212 -4.42 2.87 2.60
N VAL A 213 -4.39 3.37 3.84
CA VAL A 213 -3.59 2.81 4.92
C VAL A 213 -4.45 2.57 6.15
N LEU A 214 -4.58 1.32 6.57
CA LEU A 214 -5.12 0.88 7.84
C LEU A 214 -3.98 0.33 8.69
N GLY A 215 -3.27 1.20 9.39
CA GLY A 215 -2.14 0.81 10.24
C GLY A 215 -1.08 1.89 10.43
N LEU A 216 0.20 1.50 10.41
CA LEU A 216 1.33 2.35 10.79
C LEU A 216 2.26 2.64 9.62
N GLN A 217 2.69 3.89 9.45
CA GLN A 217 3.72 4.26 8.47
C GLN A 217 4.81 5.09 9.12
N LEU A 218 6.06 4.61 9.10
CA LEU A 218 7.24 5.33 9.61
C LEU A 218 8.23 5.56 8.46
N SER A 219 8.46 6.79 8.05
CA SER A 219 9.51 7.10 7.06
C SER A 219 9.95 8.56 7.04
N PHE A 220 10.96 8.92 6.23
CA PHE A 220 11.29 10.34 6.03
C PHE A 220 10.20 11.06 5.23
N TRP A 221 9.59 10.37 4.26
CA TRP A 221 8.58 10.92 3.36
C TRP A 221 7.40 9.94 3.22
N ASN A 222 6.24 10.28 3.77
CA ASN A 222 5.04 9.47 3.58
C ASN A 222 4.02 10.19 2.68
N ILE A 223 3.42 9.47 1.73
CA ILE A 223 2.33 9.95 0.86
C ILE A 223 1.16 8.98 1.04
N ALA A 224 -0.03 9.50 1.42
CA ALA A 224 -1.25 8.74 1.27
C ALA A 224 -2.51 9.57 1.03
N GLU A 225 -3.49 9.00 0.31
CA GLU A 225 -4.78 9.66 0.07
C GLU A 225 -5.74 9.49 1.25
N LYS A 226 -5.67 8.35 1.96
CA LYS A 226 -6.53 8.05 3.10
C LYS A 226 -5.81 7.21 4.14
N ILE A 227 -5.86 7.65 5.40
CA ILE A 227 -5.23 6.95 6.52
C ILE A 227 -6.25 6.74 7.64
N ASN A 228 -6.34 5.50 8.10
CA ASN A 228 -7.04 5.06 9.30
C ASN A 228 -6.01 4.43 10.23
N GLY A 229 -5.16 5.25 10.85
CA GLY A 229 -4.01 4.70 11.56
C GLY A 229 -3.10 5.77 12.18
N LEU A 230 -1.78 5.53 12.13
CA LEU A 230 -0.78 6.46 12.62
C LEU A 230 0.40 6.54 11.65
N GLN A 231 0.76 7.76 11.26
CA GLN A 231 1.87 8.03 10.38
C GLN A 231 2.90 8.91 11.10
N LEU A 232 4.17 8.50 11.13
CA LEU A 232 5.28 9.31 11.62
C LEU A 232 6.25 9.53 10.44
N GLY A 233 6.58 10.78 10.15
CA GLY A 233 7.66 11.07 9.20
C GLY A 233 8.14 12.51 9.18
N LEU A 234 9.19 12.82 8.43
CA LEU A 234 9.75 14.18 8.40
C LEU A 234 8.94 15.14 7.51
N LEU A 235 8.38 14.63 6.42
CA LEU A 235 7.58 15.37 5.43
C LEU A 235 6.35 14.53 5.02
N THR A 236 5.17 15.12 5.15
CA THR A 236 3.88 14.48 4.80
C THR A 236 2.96 15.49 4.13
N PRO A 237 2.72 15.39 2.81
CA PRO A 237 1.69 16.16 2.14
C PRO A 237 0.32 15.44 2.23
N GLY A 238 -0.60 15.96 3.05
CA GLY A 238 -2.04 15.64 2.95
C GLY A 238 -2.61 14.51 3.84
N VAL A 239 -3.78 14.83 4.43
CA VAL A 239 -4.85 14.03 5.07
C VAL A 239 -4.52 12.90 6.08
N GLY A 240 -4.64 13.27 7.38
CA GLY A 240 -5.71 12.76 8.25
C GLY A 240 -5.44 11.53 9.11
N LEU A 241 -5.45 11.72 10.45
CA LEU A 241 -5.26 10.74 11.53
C LEU A 241 -3.87 10.09 11.58
N GLY A 242 -2.95 10.79 12.25
CA GLY A 242 -1.67 10.24 12.70
C GLY A 242 -0.91 11.29 13.53
N LEU A 243 -0.56 10.96 14.77
CA LEU A 243 0.36 11.71 15.63
C LEU A 243 1.73 11.88 14.94
N LEU A 244 1.88 12.82 14.01
CA LEU A 244 3.15 13.05 13.32
C LEU A 244 4.17 13.68 14.28
N PRO A 245 5.44 13.28 14.35
CA PRO A 245 6.54 14.15 14.77
C PRO A 245 7.34 14.54 13.51
N SER A 246 6.90 15.61 12.85
CA SER A 246 7.50 16.14 11.61
C SER A 246 8.09 17.53 11.83
N LEU A 247 9.05 17.99 11.00
CA LEU A 247 9.47 19.40 11.04
C LEU A 247 8.35 20.33 10.55
N TRP A 248 7.51 19.86 9.62
CA TRP A 248 6.39 20.60 9.02
C TRP A 248 5.20 19.69 8.78
N ASN A 249 4.01 20.13 9.16
CA ASN A 249 2.75 19.42 9.01
C ASN A 249 1.69 20.39 8.47
N GLU A 250 1.05 20.04 7.35
CA GLU A 250 0.04 20.89 6.69
C GLU A 250 -1.16 20.02 6.25
N ALA A 251 -2.34 20.35 6.75
CA ALA A 251 -3.56 19.59 6.50
C ALA A 251 -4.78 20.50 6.34
N GLY A 252 -5.79 20.09 5.56
CA GLY A 252 -7.09 20.76 5.58
C GLY A 252 -7.83 20.52 6.91
N GLN A 253 -8.00 19.25 7.28
CA GLN A 253 -8.61 18.85 8.55
C GLN A 253 -7.75 17.79 9.24
N THR A 254 -7.62 17.86 10.57
CA THR A 254 -6.82 16.92 11.35
C THR A 254 -7.39 16.68 12.74
N THR A 255 -7.28 15.44 13.25
CA THR A 255 -7.63 15.06 14.62
C THR A 255 -6.45 15.17 15.59
N GLY A 256 -5.25 15.49 15.11
CA GLY A 256 -4.07 15.52 15.96
C GLY A 256 -2.81 15.78 15.15
N GLN A 257 -2.00 16.76 15.56
CA GLN A 257 -0.69 17.01 14.97
C GLN A 257 0.36 17.13 16.06
N MET A 258 1.54 16.56 15.82
CA MET A 258 2.74 16.97 16.55
C MET A 258 3.85 17.37 15.55
N GLY A 259 4.83 18.16 15.97
CA GLY A 259 5.92 18.57 15.07
C GLY A 259 6.62 19.87 15.43
N VAL A 260 7.54 20.35 14.60
CA VAL A 260 8.13 21.70 14.77
C VAL A 260 7.16 22.77 14.29
N ARG A 261 6.49 22.58 13.14
CA ARG A 261 5.43 23.47 12.66
C ARG A 261 4.19 22.67 12.23
N ASN A 262 3.05 22.97 12.85
CA ASN A 262 1.76 22.37 12.56
C ASN A 262 0.81 23.42 11.96
N VAL A 263 0.23 23.13 10.81
CA VAL A 263 -0.78 23.96 10.12
C VAL A 263 -1.98 23.10 9.78
N ALA A 264 -3.16 23.60 10.14
CA ALA A 264 -4.42 23.01 9.71
C ALA A 264 -5.46 24.10 9.38
N ASP A 265 -6.44 23.81 8.52
CA ASP A 265 -7.63 24.67 8.46
C ASP A 265 -8.50 24.45 9.69
N HIS A 266 -8.87 23.19 9.94
CA HIS A 266 -9.58 22.76 11.13
C HIS A 266 -8.73 21.75 11.92
N ALA A 267 -8.25 22.17 13.09
CA ALA A 267 -7.56 21.30 14.03
C ALA A 267 -8.54 20.81 15.09
N TYR A 268 -8.65 19.50 15.25
CA TYR A 268 -9.45 18.86 16.29
C TYR A 268 -8.54 18.15 17.29
N PHE A 269 -8.98 18.11 18.54
CA PHE A 269 -8.36 17.45 19.69
C PHE A 269 -7.01 18.03 20.14
N PHE A 270 -5.91 17.92 19.37
CA PHE A 270 -4.63 18.54 19.75
C PHE A 270 -3.71 19.00 18.60
N GLN A 271 -2.89 20.02 18.90
CA GLN A 271 -1.68 20.35 18.15
C GLN A 271 -0.51 20.56 19.12
N ILE A 272 0.59 19.83 18.97
CA ILE A 272 1.76 19.92 19.86
C ILE A 272 3.00 20.22 19.04
N GLY A 273 3.59 21.41 19.18
CA GLY A 273 4.76 21.74 18.38
C GLY A 273 5.35 23.11 18.61
N ALA A 274 6.55 23.36 18.07
CA ALA A 274 7.21 24.66 18.23
C ALA A 274 6.36 25.81 17.68
N VAL A 275 5.58 25.57 16.63
CA VAL A 275 4.62 26.51 16.07
C VAL A 275 3.34 25.77 15.69
N ASN A 276 2.18 26.19 16.21
CA ASN A 276 0.88 25.64 15.81
C ASN A 276 0.02 26.74 15.16
N THR A 277 -0.61 26.45 14.03
CA THR A 277 -1.50 27.37 13.30
C THR A 277 -2.79 26.65 12.89
N ALA A 278 -3.93 27.23 13.25
CA ALA A 278 -5.24 26.89 12.71
C ALA A 278 -5.76 28.08 11.89
N THR A 279 -5.89 27.92 10.57
CA THR A 279 -6.29 29.02 9.66
C THR A 279 -7.79 29.32 9.77
N VAL A 280 -8.62 28.33 10.14
CA VAL A 280 -10.07 28.47 10.34
C VAL A 280 -10.45 28.30 11.80
N ALA A 281 -10.24 27.11 12.38
CA ALA A 281 -10.64 26.83 13.76
C ALA A 281 -9.75 25.79 14.44
N ALA A 282 -9.49 25.99 15.73
CA ALA A 282 -8.84 25.02 16.61
C ALA A 282 -9.83 24.59 17.71
N TYR A 283 -10.14 23.29 17.75
CA TYR A 283 -10.97 22.64 18.76
C TYR A 283 -10.09 21.72 19.60
N GLY A 284 -9.98 21.98 20.91
CA GLY A 284 -9.12 21.20 21.81
C GLY A 284 -7.92 21.99 22.30
N PHE A 285 -6.72 21.39 22.33
CA PHE A 285 -5.54 22.04 22.92
C PHE A 285 -4.37 22.25 21.93
N GLN A 286 -3.78 23.43 21.96
CA GLN A 286 -2.54 23.75 21.24
C GLN A 286 -1.43 23.97 22.27
N ILE A 287 -0.39 23.12 22.24
CA ILE A 287 0.76 23.23 23.13
C ILE A 287 1.99 23.56 22.30
N SER A 288 2.66 24.65 22.66
CA SER A 288 3.82 25.15 21.93
C SER A 288 4.82 25.85 22.83
N PRO A 289 6.12 25.57 22.75
CA PRO A 289 7.12 26.38 23.42
C PRO A 289 7.32 27.76 22.79
N ILE A 290 6.75 28.10 21.62
CA ILE A 290 6.99 29.39 20.95
C ILE A 290 5.69 30.10 20.60
N TYR A 291 4.86 29.51 19.73
CA TYR A 291 3.77 30.24 19.10
C TYR A 291 2.56 29.36 18.78
N ASN A 292 1.39 29.79 19.25
CA ASN A 292 0.10 29.28 18.79
C ASN A 292 -0.68 30.39 18.08
N ARG A 293 -1.30 30.04 16.95
CA ARG A 293 -2.27 30.89 16.25
C ARG A 293 -3.53 30.12 15.92
N ALA A 294 -4.67 30.73 16.14
CA ALA A 294 -5.95 30.26 15.63
C ALA A 294 -6.78 31.45 15.12
N ARG A 295 -7.59 31.23 14.09
CA ARG A 295 -8.60 32.24 13.72
C ARG A 295 -9.74 32.22 14.73
N GLU A 296 -10.34 31.05 14.95
CA GLU A 296 -11.29 30.78 16.03
C GLU A 296 -10.70 29.70 16.96
N LEU A 297 -10.72 29.93 18.27
CA LEU A 297 -10.27 28.96 19.28
C LEU A 297 -11.46 28.50 20.12
N TYR A 298 -11.63 27.19 20.22
CA TYR A 298 -12.56 26.50 21.11
C TYR A 298 -11.76 25.52 21.97
N GLY A 299 -11.12 26.04 23.03
CA GLY A 299 -10.27 25.24 23.91
C GLY A 299 -9.07 25.98 24.48
N ILE A 300 -7.92 25.32 24.55
CA ILE A 300 -6.77 25.79 25.35
C ILE A 300 -5.55 26.03 24.46
N GLN A 301 -4.93 27.20 24.57
CA GLN A 301 -3.62 27.50 23.99
C GLN A 301 -2.59 27.63 25.11
N ILE A 302 -1.48 26.90 25.00
CA ILE A 302 -0.35 27.00 25.92
C ILE A 302 0.90 27.29 25.10
N GLY A 303 1.55 28.42 25.35
CA GLY A 303 2.83 28.74 24.74
C GLY A 303 3.31 30.15 25.00
N LEU A 304 4.56 30.48 24.61
CA LEU A 304 5.11 31.82 24.89
C LEU A 304 4.24 32.93 24.30
N ILE A 305 3.76 32.73 23.08
CA ILE A 305 2.89 33.67 22.38
C ILE A 305 1.65 32.94 21.85
N ASN A 306 0.47 33.42 22.22
CA ASN A 306 -0.81 32.88 21.77
C ASN A 306 -1.61 33.97 21.06
N VAL A 307 -2.10 33.68 19.85
CA VAL A 307 -2.83 34.66 19.04
C VAL A 307 -4.14 34.07 18.53
N VAL A 308 -5.24 34.75 18.85
CA VAL A 308 -6.56 34.49 18.29
C VAL A 308 -7.05 35.72 17.55
N THR A 309 -7.46 35.57 16.29
CA THR A 309 -7.80 36.73 15.45
C THR A 309 -9.28 37.05 15.35
N ARG A 310 -10.19 36.10 15.63
CA ARG A 310 -11.64 36.29 15.40
C ARG A 310 -12.50 35.96 16.61
N SER A 311 -12.31 34.81 17.25
CA SER A 311 -13.08 34.48 18.46
C SER A 311 -12.30 33.55 19.38
N LEU A 312 -12.17 33.96 20.65
CA LEU A 312 -11.56 33.19 21.72
C LEU A 312 -12.66 32.63 22.63
N ASN A 313 -12.95 31.34 22.50
CA ASN A 313 -13.82 30.58 23.39
C ASN A 313 -12.99 29.56 24.16
N GLY A 314 -12.28 30.02 25.18
CA GLY A 314 -11.46 29.19 26.03
C GLY A 314 -10.34 29.95 26.72
N LEU A 315 -9.19 29.29 26.87
CA LEU A 315 -8.08 29.73 27.72
C LEU A 315 -6.79 29.84 26.93
N GLN A 316 -6.06 30.93 27.10
CA GLN A 316 -4.69 31.08 26.64
C GLN A 316 -3.77 31.21 27.86
N ILE A 317 -2.66 30.47 27.86
CA ILE A 317 -1.61 30.54 28.88
C ILE A 317 -0.28 30.80 28.18
N GLY A 318 0.35 31.93 28.48
CA GLY A 318 1.54 32.37 27.77
C GLY A 318 2.08 33.71 28.23
N LEU A 319 3.35 34.00 27.92
CA LEU A 319 3.94 35.32 28.23
C LEU A 319 3.19 36.44 27.53
N LEU A 320 2.67 36.19 26.32
CA LEU A 320 1.88 37.14 25.56
C LEU A 320 0.66 36.44 24.95
N ASN A 321 -0.53 36.83 25.39
CA ASN A 321 -1.79 36.35 24.85
C ASN A 321 -2.50 37.50 24.13
N ILE A 322 -2.92 37.29 22.89
CA ILE A 322 -3.56 38.29 22.04
C ILE A 322 -4.90 37.75 21.54
N SER A 323 -5.98 38.51 21.73
CA SER A 323 -7.30 38.24 21.14
C SER A 323 -7.81 39.46 20.38
N ARG A 324 -7.83 39.43 19.04
CA ARG A 324 -8.26 40.58 18.22
C ARG A 324 -9.76 40.59 17.88
N GLY A 325 -10.49 39.58 18.34
CA GLY A 325 -11.88 39.38 18.00
C GLY A 325 -12.80 39.44 19.21
N SER A 326 -13.86 38.63 19.20
CA SER A 326 -14.72 38.46 20.38
C SER A 326 -14.08 37.49 21.38
N GLY A 327 -14.31 37.72 22.67
CA GLY A 327 -13.80 36.87 23.74
C GLY A 327 -12.39 37.26 24.21
N GLY A 328 -12.26 37.39 25.53
CA GLY A 328 -11.02 37.72 26.23
C GLY A 328 -10.49 39.12 25.97
N LEU A 329 -9.34 39.40 26.59
CA LEU A 329 -8.67 40.69 26.49
C LEU A 329 -7.82 40.76 25.22
N THR A 330 -7.72 41.96 24.64
CA THR A 330 -6.91 42.17 23.42
C THR A 330 -5.45 41.84 23.63
N TYR A 331 -4.91 42.17 24.80
CA TYR A 331 -3.58 41.81 25.25
C TYR A 331 -3.68 41.38 26.71
N ALA A 332 -3.15 40.20 27.04
CA ALA A 332 -3.08 39.72 28.40
C ALA A 332 -1.76 38.99 28.68
N PRO A 333 -1.01 39.36 29.73
CA PRO A 333 0.14 38.60 30.18
C PRO A 333 -0.31 37.35 30.95
N LEU A 334 0.45 36.27 30.85
CA LEU A 334 0.28 35.00 31.56
C LEU A 334 -0.99 34.22 31.22
N ILE A 335 -2.18 34.79 31.38
CA ILE A 335 -3.48 34.13 31.22
C ILE A 335 -4.46 35.04 30.47
N ASN A 336 -5.19 34.49 29.51
CA ASN A 336 -6.34 35.14 28.86
C ASN A 336 -7.53 34.18 28.78
N LEU A 337 -8.71 34.64 29.18
CA LEU A 337 -9.92 33.84 29.18
C LEU A 337 -10.95 34.52 28.29
N GLY A 338 -11.52 33.79 27.33
CA GLY A 338 -12.61 34.27 26.48
C GLY A 338 -13.75 33.28 26.43
N PHE A 339 -14.96 33.83 26.33
CA PHE A 339 -16.24 33.13 26.28
C PHE A 339 -17.20 33.91 25.40
#